data_AF-A0A1H4MA03-F1
#
_entry.id   AF-A0A1H4MA03-F1
#
_cell.length_a   1.000
_cell.length_b   1.000
_cell.length_c   1.000
_cell.angle_alpha   90.00
_cell.angle_beta   90.00
_cell.angle_gamma   90.00
#
_symmetry.space_group_name_H-M   'P 1'
#
loop_
_entity.id
_entity.type
_entity.pdbx_description
1 polymer ?
#
loop_
_entity_poly.entity_id
_entity_poly.type
_entity_poly.pdbx_seq_one_letter_code
_entity_poly.pdbx_strand_id
1 'polypeptide(L)'
;MTEKHAHSPIKKGRVPEAIFAAGIAAFAALLATALTWYSSERALRLSTTESCIRKIDQQENELREKTGKFLALNAEWLVTSENPNFNIDDYYNAGAKAIAAAQELSVNAPLRFGLAAVMAGDSISQRMNAKSKEEKAAILKELKSDNYDLFKFFFDEMDTFEKQRTACSSRG
;
A
#
# COMPACT_ATOMS: atom_id res chain seq x y z
N MET A 1 68.72 -20.73 -70.10
CA MET A 1 67.55 -19.87 -69.85
C MET A 1 66.37 -20.81 -69.63
N THR A 2 65.97 -21.00 -68.36
CA THR A 2 64.61 -20.70 -67.82
C THR A 2 63.51 -21.59 -68.42
N GLU A 3 62.78 -22.38 -67.64
CA GLU A 3 61.75 -21.88 -66.73
C GLU A 3 61.55 -22.75 -65.48
N LYS A 4 61.29 -22.06 -64.36
CA LYS A 4 60.89 -22.64 -63.08
C LYS A 4 59.39 -22.95 -63.12
N HIS A 5 59.01 -24.17 -62.78
CA HIS A 5 57.61 -24.48 -62.45
C HIS A 5 57.19 -23.74 -61.17
N ALA A 6 56.28 -22.79 -61.31
CA ALA A 6 55.61 -22.14 -60.20
C ALA A 6 54.53 -23.07 -59.63
N HIS A 7 54.73 -23.56 -58.41
CA HIS A 7 53.67 -24.19 -57.63
C HIS A 7 52.57 -23.16 -57.34
N SER A 8 51.34 -23.44 -57.79
CA SER A 8 50.17 -22.67 -57.41
C SER A 8 49.85 -22.84 -55.92
N PRO A 9 49.47 -21.76 -55.21
CA PRO A 9 49.13 -21.85 -53.79
C PRO A 9 47.76 -22.51 -53.63
N ILE A 10 47.72 -23.62 -52.90
CA ILE A 10 46.48 -24.30 -52.50
C ILE A 10 45.71 -23.36 -51.55
N LYS A 11 44.66 -22.71 -52.06
CA LYS A 11 43.70 -21.96 -51.25
C LYS A 11 42.91 -22.94 -50.36
N LYS A 12 43.28 -23.07 -49.09
CA LYS A 12 42.44 -23.71 -48.06
C LYS A 12 41.13 -22.92 -47.92
N GLY A 13 40.03 -23.49 -48.42
CA GLY A 13 38.71 -22.89 -48.33
C GLY A 13 38.22 -22.86 -46.88
N ARG A 14 38.06 -21.66 -46.31
CA ARG A 14 37.45 -21.40 -44.98
C ARG A 14 35.91 -21.48 -44.98
N VAL A 15 35.31 -21.85 -46.10
CA VAL A 15 33.86 -21.92 -46.31
C VAL A 15 33.14 -22.92 -45.37
N PRO A 16 33.66 -24.14 -45.11
CA PRO A 16 32.97 -25.08 -44.23
C PRO A 16 33.02 -24.68 -42.74
N GLU A 17 34.10 -24.01 -42.30
CA GLU A 17 34.21 -23.47 -40.93
C GLU A 17 33.20 -22.34 -40.69
N ALA A 18 32.98 -21.48 -41.70
CA ALA A 18 32.03 -20.39 -41.62
C ALA A 18 30.56 -20.87 -41.52
N ILE A 19 30.20 -21.95 -42.22
CA ILE A 19 28.84 -22.53 -42.15
C ILE A 19 28.60 -23.19 -40.79
N PHE A 20 29.60 -23.89 -40.25
CA PHE A 20 29.49 -24.51 -38.94
C PHE A 20 29.41 -23.47 -37.82
N ALA A 21 30.23 -22.42 -37.89
CA ALA A 21 30.18 -21.29 -36.97
C ALA A 21 28.84 -20.52 -37.04
N ALA A 22 28.29 -20.33 -38.24
CA ALA A 22 26.97 -19.72 -38.42
C ALA A 22 25.84 -20.56 -37.82
N GLY A 23 25.91 -21.90 -37.93
CA GLY A 23 24.97 -22.82 -37.31
C GLY A 23 24.99 -22.74 -35.77
N ILE A 24 26.18 -22.69 -35.16
CA ILE A 24 26.34 -22.52 -33.71
C ILE A 24 25.83 -21.15 -33.27
N ALA A 25 26.17 -20.09 -34.01
CA ALA A 25 25.72 -18.74 -33.69
C ALA A 25 24.19 -18.59 -33.77
N ALA A 26 23.54 -19.19 -34.77
CA ALA A 26 22.09 -19.21 -34.88
C ALA A 26 21.43 -19.97 -33.74
N PHE A 27 21.98 -21.12 -33.35
CA PHE A 27 21.47 -21.89 -32.20
C PHE A 27 21.67 -21.16 -30.87
N ALA A 28 22.84 -20.54 -30.66
CA ALA A 28 23.11 -19.71 -29.49
C ALA A 28 22.17 -18.50 -29.42
N ALA A 29 21.87 -17.87 -30.56
CA ALA A 29 20.90 -16.78 -30.64
C ALA A 29 19.48 -17.24 -30.28
N LEU A 30 19.04 -18.42 -30.75
CA LEU A 30 17.75 -19.01 -30.39
C LEU A 30 17.64 -19.37 -28.91
N LEU A 31 18.71 -19.92 -28.31
CA LEU A 31 18.75 -20.17 -26.88
C LEU A 31 18.71 -18.88 -26.06
N ALA A 32 19.46 -17.86 -26.48
CA ALA A 32 19.48 -16.57 -25.81
C ALA A 32 18.10 -15.88 -25.86
N THR A 33 17.40 -15.92 -26.99
CA THR A 33 16.04 -15.36 -27.10
C THR A 33 15.03 -16.16 -26.28
N ALA A 34 15.10 -17.49 -26.26
CA ALA A 34 14.23 -18.32 -25.43
C ALA A 34 14.45 -18.06 -23.92
N LEU A 35 15.71 -17.96 -23.49
CA LEU A 35 16.05 -17.63 -22.10
C LEU A 35 15.61 -16.21 -21.73
N THR A 36 15.75 -15.26 -22.65
CA THR A 36 15.31 -13.86 -22.44
C THR A 36 13.79 -13.76 -22.36
N TRP A 37 13.05 -14.50 -23.20
CA TRP A 37 11.60 -14.59 -23.09
C TRP A 37 11.18 -15.16 -21.74
N TYR A 38 11.79 -16.28 -21.35
CA TYR A 38 11.48 -16.95 -20.08
C TYR A 38 11.80 -16.08 -18.86
N SER A 39 12.93 -15.38 -18.87
CA SER A 39 13.30 -14.46 -17.80
C SER A 39 12.39 -13.23 -17.76
N SER A 40 12.01 -12.69 -18.92
CA SER A 40 11.07 -11.57 -19.05
C SER A 40 9.69 -11.92 -18.49
N GLU A 41 9.15 -13.10 -18.83
CA GLU A 41 7.85 -13.58 -18.32
C GLU A 41 7.86 -13.70 -16.78
N ARG A 42 8.92 -14.27 -16.22
CA ARG A 42 9.09 -14.35 -14.75
C ARG A 42 9.25 -12.98 -14.10
N ALA A 43 10.02 -12.08 -14.70
CA ALA A 43 10.23 -10.73 -14.18
C ALA A 43 8.93 -9.90 -14.21
N LEU A 44 8.11 -10.06 -15.26
CA LEU A 44 6.81 -9.42 -15.35
C LEU A 44 5.85 -9.93 -14.27
N ARG A 45 5.81 -11.24 -14.01
CA ARG A 45 4.98 -11.80 -12.92
C ARG A 45 5.40 -11.32 -11.54
N LEU A 46 6.72 -11.27 -11.28
CA LEU A 46 7.24 -10.73 -10.02
C LEU A 46 6.86 -9.25 -9.86
N SER A 47 7.03 -8.46 -10.91
CA SER A 47 6.70 -7.03 -10.92
C SER A 47 5.20 -6.77 -10.72
N THR A 48 4.32 -7.56 -11.33
CA THR A 48 2.87 -7.40 -11.14
C THR A 48 2.43 -7.78 -9.73
N THR A 49 2.97 -8.86 -9.15
CA THR A 49 2.71 -9.23 -7.76
C THR A 49 3.24 -8.19 -6.78
N GLU A 50 4.47 -7.71 -6.97
CA GLU A 50 5.07 -6.66 -6.13
C GLU A 50 4.28 -5.34 -6.22
N SER A 51 3.85 -4.94 -7.42
CA SER A 51 3.00 -3.77 -7.61
C SER A 51 1.63 -3.91 -6.92
N CYS A 52 1.03 -5.10 -6.97
CA CYS A 52 -0.23 -5.42 -6.30
C CYS A 52 -0.09 -5.25 -4.78
N ILE A 53 0.92 -5.89 -4.19
CA ILE A 53 1.21 -5.82 -2.75
C ILE A 53 1.55 -4.39 -2.33
N ARG A 54 2.38 -3.68 -3.10
CA ARG A 54 2.78 -2.30 -2.79
C ARG A 54 1.59 -1.34 -2.72
N LYS A 55 0.59 -1.50 -3.59
CA LYS A 55 -0.64 -0.68 -3.54
C LYS A 55 -1.45 -0.96 -2.27
N ILE A 56 -1.57 -2.22 -1.89
CA ILE A 56 -2.27 -2.63 -0.66
C ILE A 56 -1.54 -2.08 0.57
N ASP A 57 -0.22 -2.25 0.63
CA ASP A 57 0.59 -1.73 1.73
C ASP A 57 0.51 -0.20 1.83
N GLN A 58 0.46 0.50 0.70
CA GLN A 58 0.25 1.95 0.69
C GLN A 58 -1.11 2.32 1.29
N GLN A 59 -2.20 1.66 0.87
CA GLN A 59 -3.54 1.92 1.41
C GLN A 59 -3.63 1.60 2.90
N GLU A 60 -3.05 0.48 3.33
CA GLU A 60 -3.00 0.10 4.74
C GLU A 60 -2.20 1.12 5.56
N ASN A 61 -1.06 1.58 5.06
CA ASN A 61 -0.23 2.56 5.74
C ASN A 61 -0.94 3.92 5.84
N GLU A 62 -1.57 4.39 4.76
CA GLU A 62 -2.38 5.61 4.78
C GLU A 62 -3.52 5.48 5.80
N LEU A 63 -4.24 4.36 5.81
CA LEU A 63 -5.33 4.15 6.77
C LEU A 63 -4.82 4.13 8.23
N ARG A 64 -3.71 3.44 8.50
CA ARG A 64 -3.07 3.41 9.82
C ARG A 64 -2.60 4.78 10.27
N GLU A 65 -1.99 5.56 9.37
CA GLU A 65 -1.51 6.90 9.67
C GLU A 65 -2.69 7.81 10.06
N LYS A 66 -3.77 7.84 9.26
CA LYS A 66 -4.95 8.66 9.55
C LYS A 66 -5.64 8.22 10.83
N THR A 67 -5.76 6.91 11.05
CA THR A 67 -6.34 6.35 12.27
C THR A 67 -5.52 6.72 13.50
N GLY A 68 -4.19 6.55 13.42
CA GLY A 68 -3.26 6.90 14.50
C GLY A 68 -3.30 8.39 14.83
N LYS A 69 -3.34 9.25 13.80
CA LYS A 69 -3.49 10.71 13.97
C LYS A 69 -4.79 11.06 14.69
N PHE A 70 -5.91 10.47 14.28
CA PHE A 70 -7.20 10.68 14.95
C PHE A 70 -7.16 10.22 16.42
N LEU A 71 -6.67 9.00 16.69
CA LEU A 71 -6.58 8.47 18.05
C LEU A 71 -5.68 9.31 18.95
N ALA A 72 -4.54 9.77 18.45
CA ALA A 72 -3.63 10.64 19.19
C ALA A 72 -4.29 11.98 19.56
N LEU A 73 -4.95 12.63 18.60
CA LEU A 73 -5.63 13.91 18.84
C LEU A 73 -6.87 13.77 19.73
N ASN A 74 -7.61 12.67 19.59
CA ASN A 74 -8.72 12.35 20.49
C ASN A 74 -8.22 12.12 21.93
N ALA A 75 -7.09 11.42 22.10
CA ALA A 75 -6.46 11.25 23.41
C ALA A 75 -5.97 12.59 23.99
N GLU A 76 -5.34 13.45 23.20
CA GLU A 76 -4.93 14.81 23.61
C GLU A 76 -6.12 15.63 24.10
N TRP A 77 -7.24 15.59 23.37
CA TRP A 77 -8.48 16.25 23.77
C TRP A 77 -9.06 15.67 25.06
N LEU A 78 -9.11 14.34 25.21
CA LEU A 78 -9.60 13.69 26.43
C LEU A 78 -8.77 14.08 27.65
N VAL A 79 -7.44 14.04 27.54
CA VAL A 79 -6.53 14.46 28.63
C VAL A 79 -6.73 15.93 28.98
N THR A 80 -6.90 16.80 27.97
CA THR A 80 -7.21 18.21 28.17
C THR A 80 -8.55 18.39 28.89
N SER A 81 -9.56 17.56 28.56
CA SER A 81 -10.89 17.62 29.17
C SER A 81 -10.95 17.16 30.62
N GLU A 82 -10.01 16.30 31.04
CA GLU A 82 -9.93 15.76 32.39
C GLU A 82 -9.03 16.58 33.32
N ASN A 83 -8.21 17.47 32.76
CA ASN A 83 -7.38 18.39 33.55
C ASN A 83 -8.29 19.40 34.28
N PRO A 84 -8.32 19.45 35.62
CA PRO A 84 -9.20 20.36 36.36
C PRO A 84 -8.88 21.85 36.17
N ASN A 85 -7.68 22.18 35.68
CA ASN A 85 -7.20 23.55 35.47
C ASN A 85 -7.02 23.88 33.98
N PHE A 86 -7.74 23.19 33.10
CA PHE A 86 -7.60 23.39 31.66
C PHE A 86 -8.05 24.79 31.23
N ASN A 87 -7.35 25.35 30.25
CA ASN A 87 -7.82 26.54 29.56
C ASN A 87 -8.93 26.12 28.58
N ILE A 88 -10.06 26.83 28.61
CA ILE A 88 -11.20 26.56 27.74
C ILE A 88 -10.81 26.66 26.26
N ASP A 89 -9.94 27.59 25.88
CA ASP A 89 -9.46 27.74 24.51
C ASP A 89 -8.67 26.50 24.06
N ASP A 90 -7.85 25.93 24.94
CA ASP A 90 -7.07 24.72 24.66
C ASP A 90 -7.99 23.50 24.49
N TYR A 91 -9.05 23.41 25.27
CA TYR A 91 -10.05 22.34 25.12
C TYR A 91 -10.79 22.41 23.79
N TYR A 92 -11.24 23.61 23.38
CA TYR A 92 -11.91 23.78 22.10
C TYR A 92 -10.96 23.57 20.92
N ASN A 93 -9.71 24.01 21.04
CA ASN A 93 -8.69 23.82 20.01
C ASN A 93 -8.30 22.34 19.85
N ALA A 94 -8.04 21.63 20.95
CA ALA A 94 -7.76 20.19 20.92
C ALA A 94 -8.94 19.39 20.33
N GLY A 95 -10.17 19.74 20.72
CA GLY A 95 -11.38 19.13 20.17
C GLY A 95 -11.55 19.38 18.67
N ALA A 96 -11.32 20.62 18.21
CA ALA A 96 -11.38 20.97 16.79
C ALA A 96 -10.35 20.18 15.95
N LYS A 97 -9.12 19.99 16.46
CA LYS A 97 -8.11 19.15 15.80
C LYS A 97 -8.56 17.68 15.71
N ALA A 98 -9.13 17.14 16.79
CA ALA A 98 -9.63 15.77 16.81
C ALA A 98 -10.80 15.57 15.82
N ILE A 99 -11.74 16.52 15.75
CA ILE A 99 -12.85 16.52 14.78
C ILE A 99 -12.31 16.56 13.35
N ALA A 100 -11.35 17.45 13.07
CA ALA A 100 -10.75 17.55 11.73
C ALA A 100 -10.04 16.26 11.33
N ALA A 101 -9.33 15.61 12.25
CA ALA A 101 -8.69 14.32 11.99
C ALA A 101 -9.72 13.18 11.79
N ALA A 102 -10.86 13.22 12.47
CA ALA A 102 -11.95 12.29 12.26
C ALA A 102 -12.56 12.42 10.86
N GLN A 103 -12.74 13.66 10.38
CA GLN A 103 -13.19 13.94 9.01
C GLN A 103 -12.15 13.49 7.98
N GLU A 104 -10.87 13.77 8.22
CA GLU A 104 -9.77 13.29 7.36
C GLU A 104 -9.74 11.77 7.29
N LEU A 105 -9.92 11.07 8.41
CA LEU A 105 -10.05 9.61 8.43
C LEU A 105 -11.28 9.17 7.62
N SER A 106 -12.42 9.85 7.76
CA SER A 106 -13.66 9.43 7.11
C SER A 106 -13.62 9.40 5.58
N VAL A 107 -12.88 10.33 4.97
CA VAL A 107 -12.75 10.42 3.51
C VAL A 107 -11.72 9.45 2.94
N ASN A 108 -10.82 8.92 3.78
CA ASN A 108 -9.77 7.99 3.40
C ASN A 108 -10.05 6.55 3.84
N ALA A 109 -11.15 6.32 4.57
CA ALA A 109 -11.52 5.02 5.11
C ALA A 109 -12.66 4.36 4.29
N PRO A 110 -12.75 3.03 4.31
CA PRO A 110 -13.93 2.30 3.81
C PRO A 110 -15.21 2.77 4.50
N LEU A 111 -16.34 2.72 3.80
CA LEU A 111 -17.60 3.36 4.19
C LEU A 111 -18.02 3.14 5.65
N ARG A 112 -17.95 1.91 6.17
CA ARG A 112 -18.34 1.60 7.55
C ARG A 112 -17.40 2.25 8.56
N PHE A 113 -16.10 2.13 8.30
CA PHE A 113 -15.09 2.72 9.15
C PHE A 113 -15.12 4.26 9.08
N GLY A 114 -15.30 4.81 7.88
CA GLY A 114 -15.45 6.24 7.69
C GLY A 114 -16.68 6.81 8.37
N LEU A 115 -17.82 6.10 8.33
CA LEU A 115 -19.02 6.49 9.10
C LEU A 115 -18.75 6.49 10.61
N ALA A 116 -18.08 5.46 11.13
CA ALA A 116 -17.70 5.42 12.55
C ALA A 116 -16.77 6.59 12.92
N ALA A 117 -15.84 6.97 12.04
CA ALA A 117 -14.99 8.13 12.23
C ALA A 117 -15.80 9.44 12.28
N VAL A 118 -16.77 9.63 11.37
CA VAL A 118 -17.67 10.80 11.41
C VAL A 118 -18.44 10.87 12.73
N MET A 119 -19.03 9.76 13.16
CA MET A 119 -19.78 9.70 14.42
C MET A 119 -18.90 9.98 15.63
N ALA A 120 -17.64 9.51 15.62
CA ALA A 120 -16.67 9.84 16.66
C ALA A 120 -16.35 11.35 16.68
N GLY A 121 -16.14 11.96 15.51
CA GLY A 121 -15.96 13.42 15.37
C GLY A 121 -17.17 14.20 15.87
N ASP A 122 -18.37 13.82 15.44
CA ASP A 122 -19.61 14.49 15.85
C ASP A 122 -19.82 14.40 17.36
N SER A 123 -19.51 13.26 17.97
CA SER A 123 -19.62 13.11 19.41
C SER A 123 -18.67 13.99 20.22
N ILE A 124 -17.48 14.28 19.70
CA ILE A 124 -16.55 15.25 20.29
C ILE A 124 -17.23 16.62 20.30
N SER A 125 -17.77 17.04 19.15
CA SER A 125 -18.52 18.29 19.01
C SER A 125 -19.72 18.36 19.96
N GLN A 126 -20.53 17.31 20.02
CA GLN A 126 -21.68 17.26 20.92
C GLN A 126 -21.24 17.34 22.39
N ARG A 127 -20.17 16.63 22.79
CA ARG A 127 -19.67 16.66 24.18
C ARG A 127 -19.07 18.02 24.56
N MET A 128 -18.50 18.74 23.59
CA MET A 128 -18.01 20.12 23.76
C MET A 128 -19.14 21.13 23.94
N ASN A 129 -20.33 20.85 23.38
CA ASN A 129 -21.50 21.73 23.47
C ASN A 129 -22.49 21.31 24.57
N ALA A 130 -22.36 20.10 25.11
CA ALA A 130 -23.23 19.56 26.16
C ALA A 130 -23.08 20.35 27.47
N LYS A 131 -24.22 20.78 28.02
CA LYS A 131 -24.30 21.62 29.23
C LYS A 131 -24.53 20.80 30.49
N SER A 132 -25.12 19.61 30.36
CA SER A 132 -25.40 18.71 31.48
C SER A 132 -24.53 17.45 31.45
N LYS A 133 -24.38 16.79 32.61
CA LYS A 133 -23.72 15.47 32.70
C LYS A 133 -24.56 14.38 32.02
N GLU A 134 -25.88 14.51 32.00
CA GLU A 134 -26.80 13.56 31.37
C GLU A 134 -26.69 13.59 29.85
N GLU A 135 -26.56 14.78 29.24
CA GLU A 135 -26.29 14.93 27.81
C GLU A 135 -24.98 14.25 27.43
N LYS A 136 -23.91 14.49 28.21
CA LYS A 136 -22.61 13.83 28.00
C LYS A 136 -22.69 12.31 28.09
N ALA A 137 -23.49 11.79 29.02
CA ALA A 137 -23.69 10.35 29.17
C ALA A 137 -24.50 9.73 28.03
N ALA A 138 -25.51 10.44 27.52
CA ALA A 138 -26.30 10.00 26.37
C ALA A 138 -25.43 9.89 25.10
N ILE A 139 -24.59 10.88 24.83
CA ILE A 139 -23.63 10.89 23.71
C ILE A 139 -22.68 9.69 23.78
N LEU A 140 -22.11 9.43 24.97
CA LEU A 140 -21.22 8.28 25.19
C LEU A 140 -21.93 6.93 25.00
N LYS A 141 -23.21 6.85 25.30
CA LYS A 141 -24.00 5.62 25.12
C LYS A 141 -24.25 5.33 23.64
N GLU A 142 -24.52 6.36 22.84
CA GLU A 142 -24.74 6.24 21.39
C GLU A 142 -23.46 5.78 20.66
N LEU A 143 -22.31 6.33 21.07
CA LEU A 143 -20.99 5.93 20.57
C LEU A 143 -20.60 4.48 20.91
N LYS A 144 -21.09 3.94 22.02
CA LYS A 144 -20.80 2.56 22.45
C LYS A 144 -21.64 1.52 21.70
N SER A 145 -22.45 1.93 20.72
CA SER A 145 -23.17 0.97 19.90
C SER A 145 -22.22 0.26 18.93
N ASP A 146 -22.44 -1.04 18.74
CA ASP A 146 -21.65 -1.88 17.82
C ASP A 146 -21.67 -1.38 16.36
N ASN A 147 -22.62 -0.50 16.03
CA ASN A 147 -22.76 0.11 14.71
C ASN A 147 -21.66 1.15 14.41
N TYR A 148 -20.95 1.65 15.43
CA TYR A 148 -19.91 2.67 15.32
C TYR A 148 -18.60 2.25 16.00
N ASP A 149 -18.39 0.94 16.17
CA ASP A 149 -17.16 0.41 16.77
C ASP A 149 -15.97 0.61 15.82
N LEU A 150 -15.30 1.74 16.03
CA LEU A 150 -14.13 2.20 15.29
C LEU A 150 -13.01 1.13 15.29
N PHE A 151 -12.78 0.47 16.41
CA PHE A 151 -11.70 -0.52 16.54
C PHE A 151 -12.04 -1.79 15.80
N LYS A 152 -13.28 -2.28 15.95
CA LYS A 152 -13.75 -3.44 15.19
C LYS A 152 -13.61 -3.20 13.69
N PHE A 153 -14.10 -2.07 13.18
CA PHE A 153 -14.00 -1.78 11.75
C PHE A 153 -12.57 -1.58 11.27
N PHE A 154 -11.70 -1.01 12.10
CA PHE A 154 -10.27 -0.92 11.79
C PHE A 154 -9.64 -2.31 11.65
N PHE A 155 -9.86 -3.22 12.60
CA PHE A 155 -9.31 -4.57 12.54
C PHE A 155 -9.91 -5.40 11.41
N ASP A 156 -11.22 -5.28 11.16
CA ASP A 156 -11.88 -5.90 9.99
C ASP A 156 -11.21 -5.47 8.66
N GLU A 157 -10.77 -4.21 8.58
CA GLU A 157 -10.07 -3.70 7.40
C GLU A 157 -8.61 -4.20 7.32
N MET A 158 -7.91 -4.33 8.45
CA MET A 158 -6.58 -4.95 8.50
C MET A 158 -6.62 -6.40 7.99
N ASP A 159 -7.61 -7.17 8.43
CA ASP A 159 -7.86 -8.53 7.94
C ASP A 159 -8.15 -8.56 6.44
N THR A 160 -8.83 -7.52 5.93
CA THR A 160 -9.13 -7.38 4.50
C THR A 160 -7.86 -7.13 3.69
N PHE A 161 -6.95 -6.27 4.15
CA PHE A 161 -5.66 -6.07 3.50
C PHE A 161 -4.80 -7.34 3.50
N GLU A 162 -4.82 -8.13 4.57
CA GLU A 162 -4.11 -9.42 4.62
C GLU A 162 -4.68 -10.42 3.60
N LYS A 163 -6.01 -10.51 3.48
CA LYS A 163 -6.67 -11.30 2.42
C LYS A 163 -6.32 -10.83 1.02
N GLN A 164 -6.18 -9.52 0.81
CA GLN A 164 -5.79 -8.99 -0.50
C GLN A 164 -4.32 -9.32 -0.83
N ARG A 165 -3.40 -9.26 0.13
CA ARG A 165 -2.00 -9.67 -0.07
C ARG A 165 -1.87 -11.13 -0.46
N THR A 166 -2.58 -12.02 0.26
CA THR A 166 -2.58 -13.46 -0.05
C THR A 166 -3.14 -13.72 -1.45
N ALA A 167 -4.19 -13.00 -1.85
CA ALA A 167 -4.73 -13.07 -3.21
C ALA A 167 -3.76 -12.57 -4.30
N CYS A 168 -2.96 -11.53 -4.04
CA CYS A 168 -1.88 -11.10 -4.95
C CYS A 168 -0.78 -12.17 -5.07
N SER A 169 -0.41 -12.81 -3.96
CA SER A 169 0.62 -13.84 -3.93
C SER A 169 0.18 -15.15 -4.59
N SER A 170 -1.11 -15.49 -4.56
CA SER A 170 -1.63 -16.70 -5.20
C SER A 170 -1.82 -16.56 -6.72
N ARG A 171 -1.63 -15.37 -7.29
CA ARG A 171 -1.73 -15.09 -8.73
C ARG A 171 -0.40 -15.20 -9.50
N GLY A 172 0.72 -15.41 -8.80
CA GLY A 172 2.07 -15.55 -9.37
C GLY A 172 2.35 -16.92 -9.95
#